data_AF-A0A7V4P2Y6-F1
#
_entry.id   AF-A0A7V4P2Y6-F1
#
_cell.length_a   1.000
_cell.length_b   1.000
_cell.length_c   1.000
_cell.angle_alpha   90.00
_cell.angle_beta   90.00
_cell.angle_gamma   90.00
#
_symmetry.space_group_name_H-M   'P 1'
#
loop_
_entity.id
_entity.type
_entity.pdbx_description
1 polymer ?
#
loop_
_entity_poly.entity_id
_entity_poly.type
_entity_poly.pdbx_seq_one_letter_code
_entity_poly.pdbx_strand_id
1 'polypeptide(L)'
;MSLRLRIGLIVFFVICLALASTAGAQPIDACGTLVSGVNQCVLFDIGGGTRYLLDQHGGHVVGDMFRVVGTIQPTCFSVCNQGNGCVTVSSITSCAIVAPPPSVPGDRRCGLCGIGLPVTMAPVAAAWLVLRARRRR
;
A
#
# COMPACT_ATOMS: atom_id res chain seq x y z
N MET A 1 -35.34 26.97 -11.69
CA MET A 1 -34.49 25.86 -11.18
C MET A 1 -35.42 24.84 -10.53
N SER A 2 -35.68 23.72 -11.22
CA SER A 2 -36.80 22.82 -10.96
C SER A 2 -36.59 21.96 -9.70
N LEU A 3 -37.66 21.75 -8.93
CA LEU A 3 -37.69 20.95 -7.69
C LEU A 3 -37.04 19.56 -7.85
N ARG A 4 -37.14 18.99 -9.06
CA ARG A 4 -36.55 17.70 -9.45
C ARG A 4 -35.00 17.68 -9.39
N LEU A 5 -34.35 18.81 -9.72
CA LEU A 5 -32.88 18.93 -9.67
C LEU A 5 -32.37 18.97 -8.22
N ARG A 6 -33.13 19.62 -7.31
CA ARG A 6 -32.77 19.70 -5.89
C ARG A 6 -32.87 18.35 -5.19
N ILE A 7 -33.92 17.57 -5.49
CA ILE A 7 -34.10 16.23 -4.94
C ILE A 7 -32.99 15.29 -5.41
N GLY A 8 -32.61 15.34 -6.69
CA GLY A 8 -31.50 14.54 -7.23
C GLY A 8 -30.16 14.84 -6.55
N LEU A 9 -29.88 16.11 -6.28
CA LEU A 9 -28.63 16.54 -5.64
C LEU A 9 -28.57 16.10 -4.17
N ILE A 10 -29.69 16.18 -3.44
CA ILE A 10 -29.79 15.72 -2.04
C ILE A 10 -29.65 14.20 -1.97
N VAL A 11 -30.34 13.45 -2.83
CA VAL A 11 -30.24 11.98 -2.87
C VAL A 11 -28.82 11.54 -3.21
N PHE A 12 -28.18 12.18 -4.18
CA PHE A 12 -26.78 11.91 -4.53
C PHE A 12 -25.83 12.19 -3.36
N PHE A 13 -26.02 13.31 -2.64
CA PHE A 13 -25.21 13.68 -1.49
C PHE A 13 -25.37 12.69 -0.33
N VAL A 14 -26.60 12.24 -0.04
CA VAL A 14 -26.88 11.24 1.00
C VAL A 14 -26.30 9.87 0.64
N ILE A 15 -26.40 9.45 -0.63
CA ILE A 15 -25.79 8.20 -1.11
C ILE A 15 -24.26 8.26 -0.98
N CYS A 16 -23.62 9.34 -1.41
CA CYS A 16 -22.17 9.52 -1.27
C CYS A 16 -21.74 9.51 0.21
N LEU A 17 -22.50 10.11 1.12
CA LEU A 17 -22.19 10.08 2.55
C LEU A 17 -22.24 8.66 3.13
N ALA A 18 -23.20 7.84 2.70
CA ALA A 18 -23.35 6.46 3.17
C ALA A 18 -22.26 5.51 2.63
N LEU A 19 -21.67 5.82 1.47
CA LEU A 19 -20.58 5.04 0.86
C LEU A 19 -19.19 5.36 1.44
N ALA A 20 -19.04 6.44 2.22
CA ALA A 20 -17.73 6.95 2.63
C ALA A 20 -17.20 6.39 3.97
N SER A 21 -17.96 5.57 4.69
CA SER A 21 -17.67 5.24 6.09
C SER A 21 -17.39 3.75 6.33
N THR A 22 -16.27 3.27 5.80
CA THR A 22 -15.54 2.14 6.41
C THR A 22 -14.12 2.55 6.75
N ALA A 23 -13.98 3.51 7.67
CA ALA A 23 -12.74 3.68 8.43
C ALA A 23 -12.67 2.57 9.50
N GLY A 24 -12.61 1.32 9.04
CA GLY A 24 -12.36 0.15 9.87
C GLY A 24 -10.86 -0.09 9.99
N ALA A 25 -10.43 -0.73 11.07
CA ALA A 25 -9.06 -1.18 11.23
C ALA A 25 -8.57 -1.87 9.95
N GLN A 26 -7.42 -1.46 9.42
CA GLN A 26 -6.86 -2.01 8.18
C GLN A 26 -5.70 -2.95 8.52
N PRO A 27 -5.61 -4.15 7.95
CA PRO A 27 -4.43 -4.99 8.15
C PRO A 27 -3.19 -4.30 7.56
N ILE A 28 -2.07 -4.38 8.28
CA ILE A 28 -0.76 -3.92 7.83
C ILE A 28 0.22 -5.08 7.86
N ASP A 29 1.02 -5.16 6.81
CA ASP A 29 2.15 -6.07 6.69
C ASP A 29 3.23 -5.35 5.88
N ALA A 30 4.06 -4.58 6.58
CA ALA A 30 5.03 -3.70 5.94
C ALA A 30 6.35 -3.68 6.69
N CYS A 31 7.43 -3.47 5.93
CA CYS A 31 8.73 -3.13 6.48
C CYS A 31 8.88 -1.62 6.61
N GLY A 32 9.52 -1.20 7.69
CA GLY A 32 9.78 0.19 7.97
C GLY A 32 10.94 0.36 8.95
N THR A 33 11.21 1.60 9.31
CA THR A 33 12.24 1.94 10.29
C THR A 33 11.65 2.68 11.47
N LEU A 34 12.28 2.52 12.64
CA LEU A 34 11.95 3.35 13.80
C LEU A 34 12.63 4.70 13.68
N VAL A 35 11.82 5.76 13.67
CA VAL A 35 12.28 7.14 13.62
C VAL A 35 11.87 7.86 14.90
N SER A 36 12.75 8.74 15.38
CA SER A 36 12.43 9.62 16.49
C SER A 36 11.63 10.83 15.97
N GLY A 37 10.41 10.97 16.47
CA GLY A 37 9.55 12.13 16.26
C GLY A 37 9.82 13.23 17.30
N VAL A 38 8.97 14.26 17.29
CA VAL A 38 9.04 15.31 18.32
C VAL A 38 8.70 14.73 19.70
N ASN A 39 9.24 15.38 20.74
CA ASN A 39 9.00 15.02 22.14
C ASN A 39 9.40 13.59 22.51
N GLN A 40 10.49 13.07 21.92
CA GLN A 40 11.02 11.72 22.21
C GLN A 40 10.06 10.58 21.86
N CYS A 41 9.13 10.82 20.92
CA CYS A 41 8.25 9.79 20.42
C CYS A 41 8.97 8.87 19.45
N VAL A 42 8.75 7.56 19.57
CA VAL A 42 9.26 6.59 18.61
C VAL A 42 8.13 6.21 17.67
N LEU A 43 8.29 6.51 16.37
CA LEU A 43 7.30 6.21 15.34
C LEU A 43 7.87 5.23 14.32
N PHE A 44 7.01 4.40 13.75
CA PHE A 44 7.33 3.48 12.66
C PHE A 44 7.05 4.14 11.32
N ASP A 45 8.09 4.37 10.53
CA ASP A 45 8.01 4.94 9.18
C ASP A 45 8.05 3.82 8.15
N ILE A 46 6.96 3.64 7.41
CA ILE A 46 6.85 2.68 6.31
C ILE A 46 7.26 3.27 4.96
N GLY A 47 7.75 4.51 4.95
CA GLY A 47 8.06 5.27 3.75
C GLY A 47 6.90 6.16 3.28
N GLY A 48 7.22 7.09 2.39
CA GLY A 48 6.23 8.02 1.82
C GLY A 48 5.70 9.06 2.82
N GLY A 49 6.35 9.25 3.97
CA GLY A 49 5.94 10.20 5.00
C GLY A 49 4.83 9.70 5.92
N THR A 50 4.45 8.42 5.80
CA THR A 50 3.40 7.81 6.63
C THR A 50 4.02 7.20 7.87
N ARG A 51 3.64 7.69 9.06
CA ARG A 51 4.22 7.26 10.33
C ARG A 51 3.15 6.76 11.26
N TYR A 52 3.42 5.65 11.94
CA TYR A 52 2.47 5.04 12.87
C TYR A 52 3.07 4.89 14.27
N LEU A 53 2.22 5.02 15.28
CA LEU A 53 2.61 4.68 16.65
C LEU A 53 2.43 3.18 16.85
N LEU A 54 3.48 2.48 17.25
CA LEU A 54 3.39 1.07 17.64
C LEU A 54 2.94 0.98 19.09
N ASP A 55 1.97 0.12 19.39
CA ASP A 55 1.61 -0.22 20.78
C ASP A 55 2.72 -0.97 21.51
N GLN A 56 3.49 -1.78 20.77
CA GLN A 56 4.67 -2.49 21.26
C GLN A 56 5.81 -2.41 20.23
N HIS A 57 6.99 -1.98 20.66
CA HIS A 57 8.18 -1.87 19.80
C HIS A 57 9.18 -3.03 20.01
N GLY A 58 8.85 -4.04 20.82
CA GLY A 58 9.64 -5.28 20.94
C GLY A 58 11.09 -5.10 21.43
N GLY A 59 11.44 -3.94 22.01
CA GLY A 59 12.81 -3.59 22.40
C GLY A 59 13.69 -3.05 21.28
N HIS A 60 13.14 -2.79 20.09
CA HIS A 60 13.86 -2.17 18.99
C HIS A 60 14.16 -0.69 19.26
N VAL A 61 15.32 -0.24 18.78
CA VAL A 61 15.78 1.14 18.95
C VAL A 61 15.54 1.97 17.69
N VAL A 62 15.59 3.29 17.84
CA VAL A 62 15.53 4.22 16.71
C VAL A 62 16.66 3.92 15.72
N GLY A 63 16.32 3.76 14.45
CA GLY A 63 17.22 3.35 13.37
C GLY A 63 17.07 1.89 12.97
N ASP A 64 16.47 1.04 13.81
CA ASP A 64 16.26 -0.36 13.47
C ASP A 64 15.22 -0.50 12.36
N MET A 65 15.45 -1.48 11.49
CA MET A 65 14.57 -1.82 10.39
C MET A 65 13.92 -3.18 10.63
N PHE A 66 12.59 -3.21 10.66
CA PHE A 66 11.83 -4.44 10.91
C PHE A 66 10.48 -4.45 10.20
N ARG A 67 9.92 -5.65 10.12
CA ARG A 67 8.61 -5.91 9.52
C ARG A 67 7.59 -5.98 10.64
N VAL A 68 6.52 -5.21 10.47
CA VAL A 68 5.38 -5.20 11.40
C VAL A 68 4.17 -5.78 10.68
N VAL A 69 3.60 -6.81 11.30
CA VAL A 69 2.31 -7.37 10.90
C VAL A 69 1.30 -7.06 11.99
N GLY A 70 0.16 -6.51 11.63
CA GLY A 70 -0.85 -6.11 12.60
C GLY A 70 -2.05 -5.40 11.97
N THR A 71 -2.67 -4.51 12.74
CA THR A 71 -3.83 -3.72 12.30
C THR A 71 -3.62 -2.23 12.59
N ILE A 72 -3.81 -1.39 11.58
CA ILE A 72 -3.80 0.07 11.69
C ILE A 72 -5.17 0.52 12.22
N GLN A 73 -5.14 1.27 13.31
CA GLN A 73 -6.26 1.99 13.87
C GLN A 73 -6.07 3.50 13.61
N PRO A 74 -6.67 4.06 12.54
CA PRO A 74 -6.49 5.48 12.20
C PRO A 74 -7.16 6.43 13.21
N THR A 75 -8.13 5.94 13.98
CA THR A 75 -8.85 6.71 15.00
C THR A 75 -8.18 6.70 16.37
N CYS A 76 -7.00 6.07 16.52
CA CYS A 76 -6.29 6.13 17.79
C CYS A 76 -5.80 7.56 18.06
N PHE A 77 -5.76 7.93 19.33
CA PHE A 77 -5.11 9.16 19.76
C PHE A 77 -3.63 8.89 20.06
N SER A 78 -2.72 9.57 19.35
CA SER A 78 -1.28 9.55 19.62
C SER A 78 -0.84 10.88 20.20
N VAL A 79 -0.19 10.85 21.37
CA VAL A 79 0.45 12.04 21.99
C VAL A 79 1.56 12.64 21.13
N CYS A 80 2.04 11.91 20.12
CA CYS A 80 3.15 12.32 19.29
C CYS A 80 2.79 13.36 18.23
N ASN A 81 1.49 13.64 17.98
CA ASN A 81 0.94 14.57 16.97
C ASN A 81 1.46 14.39 15.51
N GLN A 82 2.36 13.45 15.27
CA GLN A 82 3.00 13.13 14.00
C GLN A 82 2.62 11.74 13.49
N GLY A 83 1.89 10.97 14.29
CA GLY A 83 1.40 9.66 13.90
C GLY A 83 0.09 9.78 13.14
N ASN A 84 0.00 9.10 12.00
CA ASN A 84 -1.20 8.96 11.17
C ASN A 84 -2.19 7.92 11.75
N GLY A 85 -1.88 7.36 12.93
CA GLY A 85 -2.67 6.35 13.63
C GLY A 85 -1.79 5.48 14.52
N CYS A 86 -2.41 4.48 15.14
CA CYS A 86 -1.70 3.44 15.88
C CYS A 86 -1.71 2.15 15.09
N VAL A 87 -0.69 1.33 15.28
CA VAL A 87 -0.67 -0.05 14.83
C VAL A 87 -0.72 -0.94 16.06
N THR A 88 -1.73 -1.80 16.12
CA THR A 88 -1.76 -2.92 17.06
C THR A 88 -0.93 -4.04 16.48
N VAL A 89 0.23 -4.28 17.08
CA VAL A 89 1.21 -5.22 16.57
C VAL A 89 0.78 -6.65 16.89
N SER A 90 0.69 -7.50 15.87
CA SER A 90 0.47 -8.94 16.03
C SER A 90 1.80 -9.69 16.03
N SER A 91 2.75 -9.29 15.17
CA SER A 91 4.10 -9.82 15.19
C SER A 91 5.12 -8.82 14.66
N ILE A 92 6.31 -8.88 15.25
CA ILE A 92 7.50 -8.15 14.80
C ILE A 92 8.51 -9.18 14.36
N THR A 93 8.98 -9.06 13.12
CA THR A 93 10.04 -9.91 12.59
C THR A 93 11.12 -9.01 12.00
N SER A 94 12.36 -9.50 11.96
CA SER A 94 13.39 -8.82 11.18
C SER A 94 12.88 -8.59 9.76
N CYS A 95 12.99 -7.36 9.27
CA CYS A 95 12.70 -7.13 7.87
C CYS A 95 13.82 -7.80 7.11
N ALA A 96 13.55 -8.97 6.54
CA ALA A 96 14.33 -9.47 5.44
C ALA A 96 14.09 -8.52 4.27
N ILE A 97 14.79 -7.38 4.28
CA ILE A 97 15.37 -6.95 3.02
C ILE A 97 16.09 -8.20 2.57
N VAL A 98 15.63 -8.81 1.48
CA VAL A 98 16.59 -9.38 0.56
C VAL A 98 17.48 -8.18 0.29
N ALA A 99 18.56 -8.03 1.05
CA ALA A 99 19.62 -7.14 0.69
C ALA A 99 19.86 -7.49 -0.78
N PRO A 100 19.86 -6.54 -1.72
CA PRO A 100 20.56 -6.85 -2.96
C PRO A 100 21.90 -7.41 -2.48
N PRO A 101 22.24 -8.67 -2.82
CA PRO A 101 23.42 -9.34 -2.28
C PRO A 101 24.60 -8.37 -2.41
N PRO A 102 25.52 -8.29 -1.43
CA PRO A 102 26.64 -7.35 -1.48
C PRO A 102 27.23 -7.47 -2.86
N SER A 103 27.15 -6.37 -3.63
CA SER A 103 27.30 -6.36 -5.08
C SER A 103 28.51 -7.16 -5.50
N VAL A 104 28.27 -8.43 -5.85
CA VAL A 104 29.23 -9.24 -6.57
C VAL A 104 29.28 -8.59 -7.95
N PRO A 105 30.43 -8.07 -8.41
CA PRO A 105 30.53 -7.49 -9.74
C PRO A 105 30.44 -8.64 -10.73
N GLY A 106 29.23 -9.03 -11.13
CA GLY A 106 29.12 -10.21 -12.00
C GLY A 106 27.75 -10.74 -12.43
N ASP A 107 26.62 -10.46 -11.78
CA ASP A 107 25.40 -11.21 -12.12
C ASP A 107 24.21 -10.36 -12.57
N ARG A 108 24.19 -10.08 -13.89
CA ARG A 108 23.04 -9.54 -14.64
C ARG A 108 21.91 -10.57 -14.80
N ARG A 109 21.47 -11.23 -13.74
CA ARG A 109 20.40 -12.26 -13.84
C ARG A 109 19.19 -12.11 -12.91
N CYS A 110 19.07 -11.01 -12.17
CA CYS A 110 17.84 -10.73 -11.41
C CYS A 110 16.88 -9.70 -12.04
N GLY A 111 17.12 -9.27 -13.29
CA GLY A 111 16.21 -8.36 -14.02
C GLY A 111 15.12 -9.05 -14.86
N LEU A 112 15.14 -10.38 -14.97
CA LEU A 112 14.27 -11.12 -15.90
C LEU A 112 13.04 -11.77 -15.24
N CYS A 113 12.94 -11.78 -13.91
CA CYS A 113 11.72 -12.25 -13.23
C CYS A 113 10.64 -11.17 -13.05
N GLY A 114 10.93 -9.92 -13.45
CA GLY A 114 10.02 -8.78 -13.39
C GLY A 114 9.46 -8.31 -14.73
N ILE A 115 9.99 -8.79 -15.86
CA ILE A 115 9.21 -8.76 -17.11
C ILE A 115 8.19 -9.87 -17.03
N GLY A 116 7.03 -9.55 -16.45
CA GLY A 116 5.80 -10.05 -17.01
C GLY A 116 5.78 -9.63 -18.47
N LEU A 117 6.40 -10.44 -19.34
CA LEU A 117 6.00 -10.52 -20.73
C LEU A 117 4.48 -10.69 -20.67
N PRO A 118 3.67 -9.73 -21.16
CA PRO A 118 2.30 -10.05 -21.42
C PRO A 118 2.32 -11.07 -22.56
N VAL A 119 2.30 -12.36 -22.22
CA VAL A 119 1.98 -13.45 -23.18
C VAL A 119 0.48 -13.39 -23.55
N THR A 120 -0.13 -12.21 -23.47
CA THR A 120 -1.55 -11.96 -23.71
C THR A 120 -1.74 -10.82 -24.71
N MET A 121 -1.11 -10.93 -25.88
CA MET A 121 -1.58 -10.25 -27.10
C MET A 121 -1.53 -11.16 -28.35
N ALA A 122 -1.73 -12.46 -28.17
CA ALA A 122 -1.71 -13.41 -29.29
C ALA A 122 -3.03 -13.62 -30.07
N PRO A 123 -4.28 -13.34 -29.59
CA PRO A 123 -5.43 -13.74 -30.40
C PRO A 123 -5.94 -12.65 -31.37
N VAL A 124 -5.70 -11.36 -31.11
CA VAL A 124 -6.37 -10.31 -31.90
C VAL A 124 -5.69 -10.05 -33.26
N ALA A 125 -4.36 -10.16 -33.33
CA ALA A 125 -3.64 -10.05 -34.60
C ALA A 125 -3.91 -11.25 -35.53
N ALA A 126 -4.05 -12.46 -34.97
CA ALA A 126 -4.43 -13.65 -35.73
C ALA A 126 -5.85 -13.52 -36.30
N ALA A 127 -6.81 -13.00 -35.53
CA ALA A 127 -8.17 -12.76 -36.00
C ALA A 127 -8.23 -11.77 -37.18
N TRP A 128 -7.43 -10.70 -37.14
CA TRP A 128 -7.41 -9.72 -38.25
C TRP A 128 -6.75 -10.28 -39.52
N LEU A 129 -5.71 -11.10 -39.39
CA LEU A 129 -5.08 -11.76 -40.55
C LEU A 129 -6.01 -12.81 -41.19
N VAL A 130 -6.72 -13.61 -40.38
CA VAL A 130 -7.71 -14.58 -40.89
C VAL A 130 -8.90 -13.87 -41.57
N LEU A 131 -9.42 -12.78 -40.97
CA LEU A 131 -10.50 -12.00 -41.58
C LEU A 131 -10.06 -11.30 -42.88
N ARG A 132 -8.82 -10.82 -42.96
CA ARG A 132 -8.30 -10.18 -44.18
C ARG A 132 -8.05 -11.19 -45.30
N ALA A 133 -7.61 -12.41 -44.98
CA ALA A 133 -7.45 -13.48 -45.96
C ALA A 133 -8.79 -13.95 -46.55
N ARG A 134 -9.86 -14.01 -45.73
CA ARG A 134 -11.20 -14.42 -46.17
C ARG A 134 -11.90 -13.37 -47.05
N ARG A 135 -11.46 -12.12 -47.04
CA ARG A 135 -12.04 -11.01 -47.81
C ARG A 135 -11.40 -10.82 -49.20
N ARG A 136 -10.37 -11.62 -49.53
CA ARG A 136 -9.67 -11.59 -50.83
C ARG A 136 -9.89 -12.86 -51.69
N ARG A 137 -10.75 -13.77 -51.24
CA ARG A 137 -11.42 -14.75 -52.11
C ARG A 137 -12.87 -14.35 -52.24
#